data_AF-A0A9E3EVW4-F1
#
_entry.id   AF-A0A9E3EVW4-F1
#
_cell.length_a   1.000
_cell.length_b   1.000
_cell.length_c   1.000
_cell.angle_alpha   90.00
_cell.angle_beta   90.00
_cell.angle_gamma   90.00
#
_symmetry.space_group_name_H-M   'P 1'
#
loop_
_entity.id
_entity.type
_entity.pdbx_description
1 polymer ?
#
loop_
_entity_poly.entity_id
_entity_poly.type
_entity_poly.pdbx_seq_one_letter_code
_entity_poly.pdbx_strand_id
1 'polypeptide(L)'
;MSRLAQPLVGPEEYLAAERTARQRSEYVNGRVYAMAGASREHNLIVGNVFAELRAQLRGRPCEAYVNDLRVKVSRTGLYTYPDVVALCGEPRFEDEHVDTLLNPGVIVEVLSESTEGYDR
;
A
#
# COMPACT_ATOMS: atom_id res chain seq x y z
N MET A 1 -26.78 19.16 6.01
CA MET A 1 -25.78 18.98 7.08
C MET A 1 -24.42 19.30 6.48
N SER A 2 -23.81 20.42 6.89
CA SER A 2 -22.51 20.86 6.37
C SER A 2 -21.44 19.86 6.79
N ARG A 3 -20.76 19.25 5.81
CA ARG A 3 -19.60 18.38 6.06
C ARG A 3 -18.48 19.32 6.50
N LEU A 4 -18.17 19.36 7.79
CA LEU A 4 -17.00 20.10 8.29
C LEU A 4 -15.78 19.60 7.50
N ALA A 5 -15.00 20.52 6.94
CA ALA A 5 -13.76 20.17 6.28
C ALA A 5 -12.87 19.46 7.30
N GLN A 6 -12.52 18.20 7.04
CA GLN A 6 -11.56 17.49 7.87
C GLN A 6 -10.23 18.25 7.80
N PRO A 7 -9.57 18.50 8.96
CA PRO A 7 -8.25 19.12 8.96
C PRO A 7 -7.28 18.26 8.16
N LEU A 8 -6.41 18.93 7.39
CA LEU A 8 -5.36 18.24 6.64
C LEU A 8 -4.33 17.69 7.64
N VAL A 9 -3.97 16.42 7.46
CA VAL A 9 -2.99 15.71 8.30
C VAL A 9 -1.60 15.80 7.66
N GLY A 10 -0.57 16.08 8.44
CA GLY A 10 0.82 16.03 7.94
C GLY A 10 1.29 14.57 7.72
N PRO A 11 2.22 14.28 6.79
CA PRO A 11 2.71 12.91 6.59
C PRO A 11 3.27 12.28 7.86
N GLU A 12 4.05 13.00 8.65
CA GLU A 12 4.60 12.49 9.91
C GLU A 12 3.51 12.13 10.94
N GLU A 13 2.47 12.96 11.04
CA GLU A 13 1.32 12.72 11.91
C GLU A 13 0.54 11.48 11.45
N TYR A 14 0.31 11.35 10.14
CA TYR A 14 -0.30 10.16 9.56
C TYR A 14 0.53 8.90 9.85
N LEU A 15 1.86 8.92 9.62
CA LEU A 15 2.73 7.78 9.88
C LEU A 15 2.71 7.35 11.36
N ALA A 16 2.76 8.31 12.28
CA ALA A 16 2.69 8.04 13.71
C ALA A 16 1.35 7.41 14.12
N ALA A 17 0.24 7.94 13.60
CA ALA A 17 -1.09 7.38 13.85
C ALA A 17 -1.22 5.97 13.27
N GLU A 18 -0.80 5.77 12.02
CA GLU A 18 -0.92 4.52 11.27
C GLU A 18 -0.12 3.36 11.90
N ARG A 19 1.00 3.66 12.57
CA ARG A 19 1.81 2.67 13.31
C ARG A 19 1.12 2.09 14.54
N THR A 20 0.15 2.82 15.10
CA THR A 20 -0.61 2.38 16.30
C THR A 20 -2.06 2.04 15.98
N ALA A 21 -2.48 2.21 14.72
CA ALA A 21 -3.84 1.99 14.28
C ALA A 21 -4.20 0.51 14.27
N ARG A 22 -5.44 0.21 14.65
CA ARG A 22 -6.00 -1.15 14.54
C ARG A 22 -6.45 -1.50 13.13
N GLN A 23 -6.73 -0.49 12.32
CA GLN A 23 -7.16 -0.61 10.93
C GLN A 23 -6.26 0.27 10.08
N ARG A 24 -5.93 -0.21 8.89
CA ARG A 24 -5.06 0.51 7.97
C ARG A 24 -5.79 1.62 7.23
N SER A 25 -5.04 2.63 6.83
CA SER A 25 -5.55 3.74 6.05
C SER A 25 -4.55 4.25 5.02
N GLU A 26 -5.06 4.76 3.91
CA GLU A 26 -4.27 5.41 2.86
C GLU A 26 -4.22 6.91 3.07
N TYR A 27 -3.14 7.54 2.61
CA TYR A 27 -2.94 8.99 2.67
C TYR A 27 -2.80 9.60 1.28
N VAL A 28 -3.67 10.56 0.96
CA VAL A 28 -3.63 11.31 -0.29
C VAL A 28 -3.75 12.80 0.00
N ASN A 29 -2.66 13.55 -0.21
CA ASN A 29 -2.64 15.02 -0.12
C ASN A 29 -3.27 15.58 1.17
N GLY A 30 -2.89 15.05 2.34
CA GLY A 30 -3.39 15.49 3.63
C GLY A 30 -4.70 14.85 4.08
N ARG A 31 -5.26 13.93 3.28
CA ARG A 31 -6.49 13.22 3.59
C ARG A 31 -6.22 11.76 3.86
N VAL A 32 -6.90 11.21 4.87
CA VAL A 32 -6.76 9.82 5.31
C VAL A 32 -8.02 9.06 4.94
N TYR A 33 -7.87 7.92 4.28
CA TYR A 33 -8.97 7.07 3.81
C TYR A 33 -8.85 5.70 4.47
N ALA A 34 -9.88 5.26 5.18
CA ALA A 34 -9.90 3.92 5.76
C ALA A 34 -9.90 2.87 4.64
N MET A 35 -9.04 1.86 4.78
CA MET A 35 -9.07 0.72 3.86
C MET A 35 -10.27 -0.17 4.17
N ALA A 36 -10.88 -0.71 3.12
CA ALA A 36 -11.85 -1.77 3.26
C ALA A 36 -11.15 -3.09 3.59
N GLY A 37 -11.86 -3.99 4.28
CA GLY A 37 -11.38 -5.36 4.44
C GLY A 37 -11.45 -6.14 3.12
N ALA A 38 -10.59 -7.14 2.96
CA ALA A 38 -10.57 -8.00 1.79
C ALA A 38 -11.62 -9.13 1.89
N SER A 39 -12.31 -9.42 0.78
CA SER A 39 -13.17 -10.60 0.65
C SER A 39 -12.33 -11.89 0.51
N ARG A 40 -12.98 -13.04 0.61
CA ARG A 40 -12.31 -14.33 0.36
C ARG A 40 -11.78 -14.40 -1.08
N GLU A 41 -12.57 -13.96 -2.03
CA GLU A 41 -12.25 -13.97 -3.46
C GLU A 41 -11.08 -13.04 -3.77
N HIS A 42 -11.06 -11.85 -3.17
CA HIS A 42 -9.94 -10.91 -3.23
C HIS A 42 -8.64 -11.58 -2.76
N ASN A 43 -8.66 -12.17 -1.56
CA ASN A 43 -7.50 -12.84 -0.98
C ASN A 43 -6.98 -14.00 -1.84
N LEU A 44 -7.86 -14.74 -2.53
CA LEU A 44 -7.45 -15.81 -3.44
C LEU A 44 -6.74 -15.26 -4.68
N ILE A 45 -7.22 -14.16 -5.26
CA ILE A 45 -6.60 -13.54 -6.43
C ILE A 45 -5.24 -12.96 -6.05
N VAL A 46 -5.16 -12.19 -4.96
CA VAL A 46 -3.90 -11.63 -4.44
C VAL A 46 -2.88 -12.74 -4.21
N GLY A 47 -3.30 -13.82 -3.53
CA GLY A 47 -2.44 -14.97 -3.26
C GLY A 47 -1.88 -15.63 -4.53
N ASN A 48 -2.71 -15.81 -5.56
CA ASN A 48 -2.29 -16.38 -6.84
C ASN A 48 -1.30 -15.45 -7.58
N VAL A 49 -1.60 -14.16 -7.66
CA VAL A 49 -0.71 -13.17 -8.30
C VAL A 49 0.65 -13.14 -7.62
N PHE A 50 0.65 -13.09 -6.29
CA PHE A 50 1.88 -13.12 -5.50
C PHE A 50 2.69 -14.40 -5.72
N ALA A 51 2.05 -15.57 -5.73
CA ALA A 51 2.72 -16.85 -5.91
C ALA A 51 3.41 -16.93 -7.28
N GLU A 52 2.71 -16.53 -8.35
CA GLU A 52 3.26 -16.51 -9.72
C GLU A 52 4.40 -15.49 -9.86
N LEU A 53 4.24 -14.29 -9.29
CA LEU A 53 5.27 -13.26 -9.31
C LEU A 53 6.53 -13.73 -8.56
N ARG A 54 6.36 -14.28 -7.35
CA ARG A 54 7.45 -14.91 -6.57
C ARG A 54 8.15 -16.01 -7.36
N ALA A 55 7.39 -16.85 -8.07
CA ALA A 55 7.96 -17.93 -8.88
C ALA A 55 8.84 -17.39 -10.01
N GLN A 56 8.38 -16.36 -10.72
CA GLN A 56 9.12 -15.71 -11.82
C GLN A 56 10.36 -14.94 -11.34
N LEU A 57 10.33 -14.41 -10.12
CA LEU A 57 11.45 -13.66 -9.53
C LEU A 57 12.50 -14.55 -8.87
N ARG A 58 12.28 -15.87 -8.81
CA ARG A 58 13.19 -16.82 -8.15
C ARG A 58 14.60 -16.76 -8.74
N GLY A 59 15.61 -16.71 -7.86
CA GLY A 59 17.02 -16.65 -8.25
C GLY A 59 17.52 -15.27 -8.68
N ARG A 60 16.67 -14.24 -8.62
CA ARG A 60 17.02 -12.84 -8.84
C ARG A 60 17.10 -12.11 -7.49
N PRO A 61 17.85 -11.00 -7.38
CA PRO A 61 17.87 -10.17 -6.17
C PRO A 61 16.58 -9.35 -6.09
N CYS A 62 15.44 -10.01 -5.95
CA CYS A 62 14.13 -9.40 -5.97
C CYS A 62 13.29 -9.89 -4.80
N GLU A 63 12.47 -8.99 -4.28
CA GLU A 63 11.55 -9.23 -3.16
C GLU A 63 10.13 -8.94 -3.62
N ALA A 64 9.18 -9.69 -3.06
CA ALA A 64 7.75 -9.46 -3.25
C ALA A 64 7.06 -9.56 -1.90
N TYR A 65 6.09 -8.67 -1.69
CA TYR A 65 5.28 -8.52 -0.49
C TYR A 65 3.80 -8.44 -0.87
N VAL A 66 2.94 -8.72 0.12
CA VAL A 66 1.47 -8.68 0.00
C VAL A 66 0.88 -7.98 1.20
N ASN A 67 -0.24 -7.27 0.97
CA ASN A 67 -1.20 -6.70 1.93
C ASN A 67 -0.70 -5.68 2.97
N ASP A 68 0.52 -5.81 3.51
CA ASP A 68 0.88 -5.16 4.78
C ASP A 68 2.12 -4.25 4.70
N LEU A 69 2.73 -4.11 3.54
CA LEU A 69 3.84 -3.17 3.35
C LEU A 69 3.34 -1.86 2.74
N ARG A 70 3.45 -0.77 3.49
CA ARG A 70 3.09 0.56 2.97
C ARG A 70 4.07 0.96 1.88
N VAL A 71 3.56 1.62 0.85
CA VAL A 71 4.36 2.17 -0.24
C VAL A 71 4.14 3.67 -0.28
N LYS A 72 5.25 4.43 -0.38
CA LYS A 72 5.20 5.86 -0.68
C LYS A 72 5.49 6.09 -2.16
N VAL A 73 4.53 6.66 -2.88
CA VAL A 73 4.75 7.16 -4.24
C VAL A 73 5.28 8.58 -4.15
N SER A 74 6.60 8.72 -4.04
CA SER A 74 7.28 10.00 -3.77
C SER A 74 6.87 11.15 -4.71
N ARG A 75 6.52 10.84 -5.97
CA ARG A 75 6.09 11.86 -6.95
C ARG A 75 4.75 12.50 -6.60
N THR A 76 3.85 11.77 -5.94
CA THR A 76 2.50 12.24 -5.60
C THR A 76 2.33 12.49 -4.11
N GLY A 77 3.23 11.99 -3.26
CA GLY A 77 3.07 12.00 -1.81
C GLY A 77 2.01 11.03 -1.31
N LEU A 78 1.54 10.11 -2.17
CA LEU A 78 0.60 9.04 -1.81
C LEU A 78 1.30 8.04 -0.88
N TYR A 79 0.60 7.65 0.19
CA TYR A 79 0.87 6.44 0.94
C TYR A 79 -0.26 5.47 0.76
N THR A 80 0.07 4.28 0.28
CA THR A 80 -0.91 3.22 -0.01
C THR A 80 -0.40 1.87 0.47
N TYR A 81 -1.31 0.91 0.60
CA TYR A 81 -1.04 -0.49 0.92
C TYR A 81 -1.49 -1.33 -0.27
N PRO A 82 -0.63 -1.51 -1.28
CA PRO A 82 -1.02 -2.24 -2.46
C PRO A 82 -1.21 -3.73 -2.17
N ASP A 83 -2.07 -4.38 -2.93
CA ASP A 83 -2.32 -5.82 -2.77
C ASP A 83 -1.05 -6.65 -2.98
N VAL A 84 -0.28 -6.34 -4.03
CA VAL A 84 1.04 -6.94 -4.27
C VAL A 84 2.03 -5.86 -4.68
N VAL A 85 3.22 -5.91 -4.08
CA VAL A 85 4.34 -5.07 -4.47
C VAL A 85 5.60 -5.92 -4.63
N ALA A 86 6.39 -5.64 -5.66
CA ALA A 86 7.70 -6.25 -5.80
C ALA A 86 8.75 -5.24 -6.24
N LEU A 87 10.00 -5.53 -5.90
CA LEU A 87 11.16 -4.76 -6.35
C LEU A 87 12.33 -5.70 -6.66
N CYS A 88 13.33 -5.17 -7.34
CA CYS A 88 14.63 -5.81 -7.50
C CYS A 88 15.74 -4.83 -7.07
N GLY A 89 16.79 -5.36 -6.45
CA GLY A 89 17.84 -4.59 -5.79
C GLY A 89 17.55 -4.32 -4.32
N GLU A 90 18.30 -3.40 -3.73
CA GLU A 90 18.20 -3.07 -2.31
C GLU A 90 16.90 -2.29 -2.01
N PRO A 91 16.05 -2.76 -1.09
CA PRO A 91 14.89 -2.02 -0.61
C PRO A 91 15.31 -0.72 0.09
N ARG A 92 14.63 0.38 -0.24
CA ARG A 92 14.80 1.68 0.40
C ARG A 92 13.55 2.02 1.18
N PHE A 93 13.70 2.27 2.47
CA PHE A 93 12.60 2.62 3.35
C PHE A 93 12.64 4.09 3.74
N GLU A 94 11.49 4.63 4.12
CA GLU A 94 11.37 6.03 4.51
C GLU A 94 12.12 6.36 5.79
N ASP A 95 12.13 5.43 6.75
CA ASP A 95 12.81 5.58 8.01
C ASP A 95 13.18 4.21 8.61
N GLU A 96 13.73 4.24 9.83
CA GLU A 96 14.23 3.07 10.56
C GLU A 96 13.13 2.06 10.97
N HIS A 97 11.84 2.39 10.79
CA HIS A 97 10.77 1.44 11.10
C HIS A 97 10.58 0.38 10.01
N VAL A 98 11.17 0.57 8.82
CA VAL A 98 11.15 -0.41 7.73
C VAL A 98 9.73 -0.82 7.32
N ASP A 99 8.75 0.07 7.51
CA ASP A 99 7.33 -0.19 7.28
C ASP A 99 6.79 0.49 6.00
N THR A 100 7.62 1.31 5.34
CA THR A 100 7.25 2.13 4.18
C THR A 100 8.30 2.08 3.09
N LEU A 101 7.99 1.37 1.99
CA LEU A 101 8.87 1.18 0.84
C LEU A 101 8.82 2.40 -0.10
N LEU A 102 10.00 2.87 -0.51
CA LEU A 102 10.17 4.05 -1.37
C LEU A 102 10.46 3.71 -2.84
N ASN A 103 10.87 2.48 -3.13
CA ASN A 103 11.31 2.05 -4.46
C ASN A 103 10.64 0.76 -4.95
N PRO A 104 9.30 0.71 -5.00
CA PRO A 104 8.61 -0.39 -5.66
C PRO A 104 9.02 -0.44 -7.14
N GLY A 105 9.26 -1.64 -7.66
CA GLY A 105 9.47 -1.88 -9.10
C GLY A 105 8.16 -2.18 -9.83
N VAL A 106 7.22 -2.83 -9.14
CA VAL A 106 5.87 -3.11 -9.62
C VAL A 106 4.89 -3.05 -8.44
N ILE A 107 3.71 -2.53 -8.71
CA ILE A 107 2.54 -2.53 -7.82
C ILE A 107 1.40 -3.19 -8.60
N VAL A 108 0.63 -4.06 -7.95
CA VAL A 108 -0.56 -4.70 -8.49
C VAL A 108 -1.69 -4.50 -7.50
N GLU A 109 -2.84 -4.05 -8.01
CA GLU A 109 -4.11 -3.97 -7.27
C GLU A 109 -5.13 -4.93 -7.89
N VAL A 110 -5.88 -5.62 -7.04
CA VAL A 110 -7.03 -6.45 -7.40
C VAL A 110 -8.28 -5.61 -7.24
N LEU A 111 -8.89 -5.28 -8.36
CA LEU A 111 -10.05 -4.42 -8.40
C LEU A 111 -11.24 -5.02 -7.65
N SER A 112 -11.89 -4.20 -6.82
CA SER A 112 -13.18 -4.48 -6.21
C SER A 112 -14.21 -3.45 -6.68
N GLU A 113 -15.51 -3.77 -6.63
CA GLU A 113 -16.57 -2.78 -6.95
C GLU A 113 -16.45 -1.51 -6.07
N SER A 114 -15.92 -1.64 -4.86
CA SER A 114 -15.75 -0.53 -3.92
C SER A 114 -14.53 0.37 -4.19
N THR A 115 -13.52 -0.12 -4.91
CA THR A 115 -12.22 0.57 -5.07
C THR A 115 -11.79 0.76 -6.52
N GLU A 116 -12.43 0.08 -7.49
CA GLU A 116 -12.02 0.07 -8.90
C GLU A 116 -11.83 1.47 -9.52
N GLY A 117 -12.67 2.45 -9.13
CA GLY A 117 -12.56 3.81 -9.66
C GLY A 117 -11.31 4.57 -9.22
N TYR A 118 -10.70 4.17 -8.11
CA TYR A 118 -9.43 4.71 -7.61
C TYR A 118 -8.22 3.90 -8.10
N ASP A 119 -8.38 2.57 -8.23
CA ASP A 119 -7.30 1.63 -8.57
C ASP A 119 -6.91 1.64 -10.06
N ARG A 120 -7.76 2.15 -10.96
CA ARG A 120 -7.54 2.17 -12.42
C ARG A 120 -6.62 3.28 -12.94
#